data_AF-F5LAC8-F1
#
_entry.id   AF-F5LAC8-F1
#
_cell.length_a   1.000
_cell.length_b   1.000
_cell.length_c   1.000
_cell.angle_alpha   90.00
_cell.angle_beta   90.00
_cell.angle_gamma   90.00
#
_symmetry.space_group_name_H-M   'P 1'
#
loop_
_entity.id
_entity.type
_entity.pdbx_description
1 polymer ?
#
loop_
_entity_poly.entity_id
_entity_poly.type
_entity_poly.pdbx_seq_one_letter_code
_entity_poly.pdbx_strand_id
1 'polypeptide(L)'
;MSAVVPIKGATQFTINLDPGVWIFDKRKIDLDTYIRTGEAKQVPEREISGSYAIPFEPFLNHAEPLPGANKVVCHLKNSQPVVLSLAEAKKCYLAFALNGKPLTEDGPLHLYFGPGRHQDEPLKNIVCFEVKE
;
A
#
# COMPACT_ATOMS: atom_id res chain seq x y z
N MET A 1 15.54 -4.12 10.34
CA MET A 1 15.56 -2.70 9.96
C MET A 1 14.17 -2.40 9.40
N SER A 2 13.41 -1.46 9.99
CA SER A 2 12.17 -1.00 9.35
C SER A 2 12.56 -0.33 8.03
N ALA A 3 11.96 -0.75 6.92
CA ALA A 3 12.18 -0.12 5.64
C ALA A 3 11.07 0.90 5.41
N VAL A 4 11.45 2.17 5.24
CA VAL A 4 10.54 3.25 4.89
C VAL A 4 10.35 3.24 3.37
N VAL A 5 9.11 3.36 2.90
CA VAL A 5 8.77 3.41 1.47
C VAL A 5 8.30 4.83 1.12
N PRO A 6 9.09 5.62 0.37
CA PRO A 6 8.72 6.97 0.00
C PRO A 6 7.72 7.02 -1.16
N ILE A 7 6.75 7.94 -1.08
CA ILE A 7 5.98 8.48 -2.18
C ILE A 7 6.63 9.79 -2.60
N LYS A 8 7.11 9.88 -3.83
CA LYS A 8 7.83 11.05 -4.38
C LYS A 8 7.38 11.36 -5.81
N GLY A 9 8.00 12.36 -6.45
CA GLY A 9 7.81 12.68 -7.86
C GLY A 9 6.95 13.93 -8.03
N ALA A 10 5.99 13.89 -8.95
CA ALA A 10 5.07 15.00 -9.25
C ALA A 10 4.02 15.20 -8.14
N THR A 11 4.49 15.58 -6.95
CA THR A 11 3.72 15.75 -5.70
C THR A 11 4.22 16.98 -4.96
N GLN A 12 3.35 17.72 -4.28
CA GLN A 12 3.76 18.85 -3.43
C GLN A 12 4.58 18.39 -2.23
N PHE A 13 4.25 17.21 -1.68
CA PHE A 13 4.90 16.67 -0.50
C PHE A 13 5.39 15.25 -0.73
N THR A 14 6.64 14.98 -0.34
CA THR A 14 7.14 13.61 -0.24
C THR A 14 6.59 12.98 1.03
N ILE A 15 5.94 11.82 0.92
CA ILE A 15 5.37 11.09 2.06
C ILE A 15 6.20 9.84 2.32
N ASN A 16 6.63 9.66 3.56
CA ASN A 16 7.37 8.47 3.99
C ASN A 16 6.41 7.48 4.65
N LEU A 17 6.21 6.33 4.02
CA LEU A 17 5.38 5.26 4.57
C LEU A 17 6.23 4.38 5.50
N ASP A 18 5.81 4.23 6.75
CA ASP A 18 6.42 3.32 7.71
C ASP A 18 5.40 2.25 8.13
N PRO A 19 5.41 1.08 7.48
CA PRO A 19 4.51 -0.02 7.80
C PRO A 19 4.68 -0.56 9.23
N GLY A 20 5.83 -0.33 9.87
CA GLY A 20 6.13 -0.83 11.21
C GLY A 20 5.24 -0.23 12.31
N VAL A 21 4.66 0.95 12.09
CA VAL A 21 3.80 1.63 13.07
C VAL A 21 2.30 1.49 12.76
N TRP A 22 1.95 0.89 11.63
CA TRP A 22 0.57 0.78 11.16
C TRP A 22 -0.30 -0.22 11.93
N ILE A 23 0.31 -1.06 12.77
CA ILE A 23 -0.44 -1.99 13.63
C ILE A 23 -1.42 -1.25 14.56
N PHE A 24 -1.13 0.00 14.91
CA PHE A 24 -1.98 0.86 15.73
C PHE A 24 -2.84 1.85 14.91
N ASP A 25 -2.76 1.82 13.58
CA ASP A 25 -3.51 2.73 12.73
C ASP A 25 -4.99 2.32 12.67
N LYS A 26 -5.89 3.28 12.87
CA LYS A 26 -7.36 3.05 12.86
C LYS A 26 -7.91 2.76 11.47
N ARG A 27 -7.12 3.05 10.43
CA ARG A 27 -7.49 2.80 9.02
C ARG A 27 -7.20 1.36 8.59
N LYS A 28 -6.59 0.53 9.45
CA LYS A 28 -6.27 -0.86 9.10
C LYS A 28 -7.55 -1.69 8.90
N ILE A 29 -7.47 -2.59 7.92
CA ILE A 29 -8.54 -3.51 7.55
C ILE A 29 -8.05 -4.96 7.66
N ASP A 30 -9.01 -5.88 7.77
CA ASP A 30 -8.80 -7.32 7.65
C ASP A 30 -8.51 -7.67 6.18
N LEU A 31 -7.26 -8.05 5.90
CA LEU A 31 -6.81 -8.41 4.57
C LEU A 31 -7.46 -9.73 4.09
N ASP A 32 -7.68 -10.70 4.97
CA ASP A 32 -8.24 -12.00 4.61
C ASP A 32 -9.70 -11.85 4.19
N THR A 33 -10.45 -11.00 4.90
CA THR A 33 -11.80 -10.61 4.48
C THR A 33 -11.77 -9.91 3.12
N TYR A 34 -10.84 -8.97 2.91
CA TYR A 34 -10.71 -8.26 1.63
C TYR A 34 -10.41 -9.20 0.45
N ILE A 35 -9.50 -10.16 0.61
CA ILE A 35 -9.17 -11.14 -0.44
C ILE A 35 -10.38 -12.03 -0.75
N ARG A 36 -11.13 -12.46 0.28
CA ARG A 36 -12.26 -13.39 0.12
C ARG A 36 -13.51 -12.72 -0.47
N THR A 37 -13.83 -11.50 -0.06
CA THR A 37 -15.12 -10.85 -0.39
C THR A 37 -14.98 -9.58 -1.22
N GLY A 38 -13.77 -9.03 -1.33
CA GLY A 38 -13.53 -7.70 -1.90
C GLY A 38 -13.93 -6.54 -0.99
N GLU A 39 -14.41 -6.82 0.23
CA GLU A 39 -14.87 -5.81 1.16
C GLU A 39 -13.78 -5.39 2.15
N ALA A 40 -13.58 -4.08 2.28
CA ALA A 40 -12.66 -3.52 3.26
C ALA A 40 -13.34 -3.45 4.63
N LYS A 41 -13.06 -4.43 5.50
CA LYS A 41 -13.60 -4.48 6.86
C LYS A 41 -12.58 -3.95 7.87
N GLN A 42 -12.91 -2.87 8.55
CA GLN A 42 -12.09 -2.34 9.65
C GLN A 42 -12.03 -3.34 10.81
N VAL A 43 -10.86 -3.39 11.46
CA VAL A 43 -10.62 -4.24 12.63
C VAL A 43 -10.34 -3.39 13.88
N PRO A 44 -10.68 -3.87 15.09
CA PRO A 44 -10.35 -3.17 16.33
C PRO A 44 -8.85 -2.95 16.48
N GLU A 45 -8.46 -1.84 17.12
CA GLU A 45 -7.05 -1.51 17.33
C GLU A 45 -6.28 -2.59 18.11
N ARG A 46 -6.96 -3.23 19.07
CA ARG A 46 -6.43 -4.25 19.98
C ARG A 46 -6.15 -5.60 19.34
N GLU A 47 -6.67 -5.86 18.13
CA GLU A 47 -6.43 -7.10 17.41
C GLU A 47 -5.08 -7.02 16.69
N ILE A 48 -4.14 -7.91 17.04
CA ILE A 48 -2.75 -7.87 16.52
C ILE A 48 -2.32 -9.16 15.79
N SER A 49 -3.14 -10.21 15.82
CA SER A 49 -2.84 -11.54 15.28
C SER A 49 -3.26 -11.77 13.83
N GLY A 50 -4.00 -10.85 13.21
CA GLY A 50 -4.53 -10.99 11.86
C GLY A 50 -3.58 -10.57 10.73
N SER A 51 -4.05 -10.73 9.50
CA SER A 51 -3.45 -10.15 8.30
C SER A 51 -4.07 -8.78 8.04
N TYR A 52 -3.24 -7.75 7.85
CA TYR A 52 -3.70 -6.37 7.80
C TYR A 52 -3.18 -5.59 6.62
N ALA A 53 -4.04 -4.72 6.11
CA ALA A 53 -3.72 -3.73 5.10
C ALA A 53 -4.32 -2.35 5.42
N ILE A 54 -3.83 -1.31 4.75
CA ILE A 54 -4.35 0.06 4.85
C ILE A 54 -4.66 0.59 3.44
N PRO A 55 -5.74 1.36 3.24
CA PRO A 55 -6.01 2.02 1.97
C PRO A 55 -4.83 2.89 1.50
N PHE A 56 -4.44 2.80 0.23
CA PHE A 56 -3.34 3.61 -0.31
C PHE A 56 -3.76 5.07 -0.56
N GLU A 57 -5.02 5.30 -0.92
CA GLU A 57 -5.57 6.61 -1.29
C GLU A 57 -5.24 7.76 -0.32
N PRO A 58 -5.40 7.63 1.00
CA PRO A 58 -5.12 8.75 1.91
C PRO A 58 -3.68 9.25 1.80
N PHE A 59 -2.72 8.35 1.60
CA PHE A 59 -1.32 8.74 1.46
C PHE A 59 -1.04 9.44 0.13
N LEU A 60 -1.66 8.97 -0.96
CA LEU A 60 -1.58 9.64 -2.26
C LEU A 60 -2.23 11.02 -2.21
N ASN A 61 -3.37 11.17 -1.53
CA ASN A 61 -4.03 12.46 -1.39
C ASN A 61 -3.19 13.43 -0.53
N HIS A 62 -2.58 12.96 0.56
CA HIS A 62 -1.71 13.79 1.40
C HIS A 62 -0.39 14.20 0.72
N ALA A 63 0.08 13.42 -0.26
CA ALA A 63 1.21 13.82 -1.10
C ALA A 63 0.88 15.03 -2.00
N GLU A 64 -0.41 15.33 -2.17
CA GLU A 64 -0.93 16.39 -3.05
C GLU A 64 -0.30 16.33 -4.46
N PRO A 65 -0.69 15.35 -5.30
CA PRO A 65 -0.18 15.22 -6.66
C PRO A 65 -0.38 16.52 -7.45
N LEU A 66 0.66 16.91 -8.20
CA LEU A 66 0.63 18.13 -9.02
C LEU A 66 -0.42 18.03 -10.13
N PRO A 67 -0.95 19.15 -10.63
CA PRO A 67 -1.81 19.16 -11.82
C PRO A 67 -1.13 18.43 -12.99
N GLY A 68 -1.85 17.49 -13.62
CA GLY A 68 -1.33 16.66 -14.71
C GLY A 68 -0.82 15.28 -14.28
N ALA A 69 -0.48 15.09 -13.00
CA ALA A 69 -0.09 13.79 -12.48
C ALA A 69 -1.23 12.77 -12.60
N ASN A 70 -0.97 11.65 -13.28
CA ASN A 70 -1.99 10.64 -13.60
C ASN A 70 -1.50 9.19 -13.46
N LYS A 71 -0.24 8.97 -13.07
CA LYS A 71 0.34 7.63 -12.86
C LYS A 71 1.11 7.54 -11.56
N VAL A 72 1.22 6.32 -11.06
CA VAL A 72 2.11 5.93 -9.97
C VAL A 72 2.99 4.79 -10.48
N VAL A 73 4.31 5.00 -10.45
CA VAL A 73 5.31 4.01 -10.77
C VAL A 73 5.76 3.33 -9.47
N CYS A 74 5.48 2.04 -9.35
CA CYS A 74 5.91 1.18 -8.27
C CYS A 74 7.31 0.63 -8.60
N HIS A 75 8.33 1.17 -7.96
CA HIS A 75 9.70 0.68 -8.08
C HIS A 75 9.89 -0.56 -7.22
N LEU A 76 10.43 -1.62 -7.81
CA LEU A 76 10.60 -2.92 -7.18
C LEU A 76 12.09 -3.24 -6.99
N LYS A 77 12.42 -3.99 -5.95
CA LYS A 77 13.76 -4.54 -5.78
C LYS A 77 14.03 -5.58 -6.88
N ASN A 78 15.08 -5.38 -7.67
CA ASN A 78 15.57 -6.34 -8.67
C ASN A 78 14.53 -6.77 -9.73
N SER A 79 13.53 -5.95 -10.02
CA SER A 79 12.49 -6.24 -11.03
C SER A 79 12.10 -4.96 -11.76
N GLN A 80 11.47 -5.10 -12.93
CA GLN A 80 11.01 -3.94 -13.67
C GLN A 80 9.90 -3.20 -12.89
N PRO A 81 9.87 -1.85 -12.94
CA PRO A 81 8.80 -1.09 -12.31
C PRO A 81 7.44 -1.44 -12.89
N VAL A 82 6.42 -1.45 -12.03
CA VAL A 82 5.02 -1.60 -12.44
C VAL A 82 4.37 -0.23 -12.43
N VAL A 83 3.60 0.09 -13.47
CA VAL A 83 2.94 1.39 -13.61
C VAL A 83 1.44 1.21 -13.43
N LEU A 84 0.85 2.02 -12.56
CA LEU A 84 -0.59 2.12 -12.34
C LEU A 84 -1.06 3.52 -12.71
N SER A 85 -2.29 3.66 -13.20
CA SER A 85 -2.92 4.98 -13.19
C SER A 85 -3.11 5.44 -11.74
N LEU A 86 -3.10 6.75 -11.50
CA LEU A 86 -3.34 7.31 -10.18
C LEU A 86 -4.72 6.91 -9.66
N ALA A 87 -5.71 6.77 -10.56
CA ALA A 87 -7.05 6.28 -10.23
C ALA A 87 -7.06 4.81 -9.77
N GLU A 88 -6.27 3.94 -10.40
CA GLU A 88 -6.09 2.56 -9.95
C GLU A 88 -5.34 2.49 -8.61
N ALA A 89 -4.26 3.27 -8.47
CA ALA A 89 -3.46 3.29 -7.26
C ALA A 89 -4.28 3.70 -6.02
N LYS A 90 -5.21 4.67 -6.17
CA LYS A 90 -6.14 5.06 -5.10
C LYS A 90 -7.07 3.93 -4.65
N LYS A 91 -7.36 2.95 -5.50
CA LYS A 91 -8.19 1.78 -5.14
C LYS A 91 -7.41 0.64 -4.49
N CYS A 92 -6.09 0.76 -4.39
CA CYS A 92 -5.23 -0.29 -3.86
C CYS A 92 -5.12 -0.23 -2.33
N TYR A 93 -4.69 -1.36 -1.76
CA TYR A 93 -4.43 -1.52 -0.34
C TYR A 93 -2.98 -1.93 -0.11
N LEU A 94 -2.36 -1.39 0.93
CA LEU A 94 -0.99 -1.69 1.33
C LEU A 94 -1.02 -2.65 2.52
N ALA A 95 -0.77 -3.93 2.26
CA ALA A 95 -0.59 -4.92 3.30
C ALA A 95 0.75 -4.70 4.03
N PHE A 96 0.73 -4.81 5.35
CA PHE A 96 1.93 -4.61 6.18
C PHE A 96 2.17 -5.73 7.20
N ALA A 97 1.15 -6.57 7.44
CA ALA A 97 1.25 -7.72 8.32
C ALA A 97 0.47 -8.91 7.77
N LEU A 98 1.02 -10.12 7.92
CA LEU A 98 0.36 -11.39 7.61
C LEU A 98 0.40 -12.28 8.86
N ASN A 99 -0.74 -12.79 9.30
CA ASN A 99 -0.85 -13.63 10.51
C ASN A 99 -0.12 -13.04 11.73
N GLY A 100 -0.30 -11.73 11.95
CA GLY A 100 0.31 -10.98 13.05
C GLY A 100 1.81 -10.70 12.91
N LYS A 101 2.43 -11.04 11.77
CA LYS A 101 3.86 -10.82 11.51
C LYS A 101 4.06 -9.72 10.48
N PRO A 102 4.96 -8.75 10.73
CA PRO A 102 5.36 -7.78 9.71
C PRO A 102 5.96 -8.45 8.48
N LEU A 103 5.78 -7.83 7.32
CA LEU A 103 6.40 -8.28 6.07
C LEU A 103 7.89 -7.90 6.04
N THR A 104 8.79 -8.89 6.05
CA THR A 104 10.25 -8.64 6.14
C THR A 104 11.07 -9.20 4.99
N GLU A 105 10.69 -10.32 4.39
CA GLU A 105 11.46 -10.97 3.32
C GLU A 105 11.25 -10.30 1.95
N ASP A 106 9.99 -10.05 1.61
CA ASP A 106 9.50 -9.44 0.36
C ASP A 106 8.73 -8.12 0.63
N GLY A 107 8.90 -7.57 1.84
CA GLY A 107 8.29 -6.34 2.34
C GLY A 107 9.13 -5.07 2.07
N PRO A 108 8.85 -3.96 2.77
CA PRO A 108 8.13 -3.85 4.05
C PRO A 108 6.60 -3.81 3.93
N LEU A 109 6.08 -3.75 2.70
CA LEU A 109 4.66 -3.78 2.39
C LEU A 109 4.42 -4.52 1.08
N HIS A 110 3.19 -5.01 0.89
CA HIS A 110 2.72 -5.51 -0.40
C HIS A 110 1.54 -4.66 -0.87
N LEU A 111 1.42 -4.43 -2.18
CA LEU A 111 0.28 -3.72 -2.76
C LEU A 111 -0.72 -4.72 -3.33
N TYR A 112 -1.93 -4.70 -2.78
CA TYR A 112 -3.08 -5.45 -3.26
C TYR A 112 -3.95 -4.56 -4.13
N PHE A 113 -4.30 -5.04 -5.31
CA PHE A 113 -5.18 -4.33 -6.23
C PHE A 113 -6.60 -4.22 -5.69
N GLY A 114 -7.33 -3.21 -6.18
CA GLY A 114 -8.76 -3.03 -5.92
C GLY A 114 -9.61 -4.25 -6.32
N PRO A 115 -10.86 -4.35 -5.82
CA PRO A 115 -11.75 -5.45 -6.19
C PRO A 115 -11.92 -5.56 -7.70
N GLY A 116 -11.87 -6.79 -8.22
CA GLY A 116 -12.01 -7.09 -9.65
C GLY A 116 -10.71 -7.32 -10.43
N ARG A 117 -9.53 -7.26 -9.79
CA ARG A 117 -8.24 -7.60 -10.42
C ARG A 117 -7.34 -8.35 -9.44
N HIS A 118 -6.94 -9.58 -9.80
CA HIS A 118 -5.84 -10.35 -9.18
C HIS A 118 -5.65 -10.09 -7.67
N GLN A 119 -6.71 -10.25 -6.87
CA GLN A 119 -6.71 -9.88 -5.45
C GLN A 119 -5.85 -10.81 -4.59
N ASP A 120 -5.48 -11.95 -5.13
CA ASP A 120 -4.66 -13.01 -4.56
C ASP A 120 -3.16 -12.89 -4.95
N GLU A 121 -2.83 -12.03 -5.92
CA GLU A 121 -1.47 -11.81 -6.40
C GLU A 121 -1.02 -10.38 -6.10
N PRO A 122 -0.47 -10.11 -4.91
CA PRO A 122 -0.03 -8.77 -4.57
C PRO A 122 1.31 -8.43 -5.23
N LEU A 123 1.52 -7.14 -5.45
CA LEU A 123 2.81 -6.59 -5.85
C LEU A 123 3.73 -6.47 -4.63
N LYS A 124 4.88 -7.15 -4.68
CA LYS A 124 5.84 -7.31 -3.58
C LYS A 124 7.14 -6.56 -3.85
N ASN A 125 8.04 -6.55 -2.88
CA ASN A 125 9.39 -5.96 -3.02
C ASN A 125 9.39 -4.48 -3.40
N ILE A 126 8.35 -3.74 -3.01
CA ILE A 126 8.21 -2.33 -3.35
C ILE A 126 9.18 -1.51 -2.51
N VAL A 127 9.99 -0.69 -3.18
CA VAL A 127 10.99 0.19 -2.53
C VAL A 127 10.62 1.67 -2.62
N CYS A 128 9.78 2.06 -3.57
CA CYS A 128 9.35 3.45 -3.74
C CYS A 128 8.11 3.55 -4.64
N PHE A 129 7.25 4.52 -4.35
CA PHE A 129 6.20 4.97 -5.26
C PHE A 129 6.58 6.33 -5.85
N GLU A 130 6.59 6.44 -7.17
CA GLU A 130 6.90 7.69 -7.88
C GLU A 130 5.68 8.15 -8.69
N VAL A 131 5.13 9.30 -8.34
CA VAL A 131 4.01 9.93 -9.05
C VAL A 131 4.52 10.64 -10.31
N LYS A 132 3.85 10.43 -11.44
CA LYS A 132 4.20 11.00 -12.76
C LYS A 132 2.97 11.45 -13.55
N GLU A 133 3.24 12.25 -14.58
CA GLU A 133 2.33 12.62 -15.67
C GLU A 133 2.15 11.50 -16.70
#